data_AF-A0A6B3PFG6-F1
#
_entry.id   AF-A0A6B3PFG6-F1
#
_cell.length_a   1.000
_cell.length_b   1.000
_cell.length_c   1.000
_cell.angle_alpha   90.00
_cell.angle_beta   90.00
_cell.angle_gamma   90.00
#
_symmetry.space_group_name_H-M   'P 1'
#
loop_
_entity.id
_entity.type
_entity.pdbx_description
1 polymer ?
#
loop_
_entity_poly.entity_id
_entity_poly.type
_entity_poly.pdbx_seq_one_letter_code
_entity_poly.pdbx_strand_id
1 'polypeptide(L)'
;MVNFTAIKNIKNSFFLLPFNKRFHQEKELSFEEKQNQTLVDIGYKLKRFREKHSICLERVAIVTMIRINLLKAIEEGNLEKLPEPVYIQGLIKRYADAMGLNGEQLANLFPTEKTQETSKKSLLNLSIPQLRPHHLYFLYLSIVLLSVSLLPRLMSSYYILGKKSEINNYRKEKNQSDLAQASSGNIKIDEKSTDQITTAKLEKQNKKQSLAVSVIVKEDSWVSIKIDGKIAFEGTLVQGTQKTWEAQEQLVFFAGNAGGILIPINNGQTMQLGKTGEVKEVVFTPTNTKISQSSNTKN
;
A
#
# COMPACT_ATOMS: atom_id res chain seq x y z
N MET A 1 10.15 53.58 83.52
CA MET A 1 8.87 52.96 83.12
C MET A 1 9.17 51.70 82.34
N VAL A 2 8.78 50.54 82.92
CA VAL A 2 8.35 49.25 82.32
C VAL A 2 9.27 48.62 81.23
N ASN A 3 10.10 47.59 81.47
CA ASN A 3 9.91 46.16 81.79
C ASN A 3 9.51 45.18 80.64
N PHE A 4 10.09 43.97 80.72
CA PHE A 4 9.80 42.68 80.03
C PHE A 4 10.24 42.50 78.57
N THR A 5 10.67 41.34 78.06
CA THR A 5 11.26 40.08 78.53
C THR A 5 11.52 39.25 77.27
N ALA A 6 12.59 38.45 77.30
CA ALA A 6 12.95 37.31 76.45
C ALA A 6 11.93 36.76 75.42
N ILE A 7 12.45 36.31 74.26
CA ILE A 7 12.24 34.94 73.74
C ILE A 7 13.51 34.48 73.00
N LYS A 8 13.90 33.26 73.36
CA LYS A 8 14.99 32.41 72.84
C LYS A 8 14.69 31.92 71.41
N ASN A 9 15.76 31.76 70.62
CA ASN A 9 16.10 30.57 69.86
C ASN A 9 15.09 30.05 68.80
N ILE A 10 15.37 30.31 67.53
CA ILE A 10 14.93 29.45 66.41
C ILE A 10 16.16 29.15 65.55
N LYS A 11 16.68 27.92 65.70
CA LYS A 11 17.49 27.25 64.69
C LYS A 11 16.65 27.16 63.41
N ASN A 12 16.98 27.93 62.38
CA ASN A 12 16.49 27.67 61.03
C ASN A 12 17.66 27.26 60.15
N SER A 13 17.78 25.94 60.01
CA SER A 13 18.20 25.21 58.82
C SER A 13 18.46 26.13 57.62
N PHE A 14 19.73 26.37 57.31
CA PHE A 14 20.13 26.86 56.00
C PHE A 14 19.89 25.68 55.03
N PHE A 15 18.64 25.57 54.58
CA PHE A 15 18.23 24.65 53.55
C PHE A 15 19.04 25.02 52.30
N LEU A 16 20.02 24.18 51.97
CA LEU A 16 20.67 24.18 50.67
C LEU A 16 19.56 23.98 49.62
N LEU A 17 19.00 25.08 49.11
CA LEU A 17 18.22 25.05 47.89
C LEU A 17 19.17 24.48 46.83
N PRO A 18 18.84 23.32 46.21
CA PRO A 18 19.66 22.82 45.15
C PRO A 18 19.64 23.89 44.06
N PHE A 19 20.85 24.29 43.67
CA PHE A 19 21.14 25.15 42.55
C PHE A 19 20.36 24.59 41.35
N ASN A 20 19.18 25.14 41.09
CA ASN A 20 18.32 24.69 40.03
C ASN A 20 19.04 25.04 38.73
N LYS A 21 19.77 24.05 38.20
CA LYS A 21 20.33 24.08 36.86
C LYS A 21 19.18 24.54 35.99
N ARG A 22 19.30 25.76 35.46
CA ARG A 22 18.54 26.23 34.32
C ARG A 22 18.96 25.31 33.19
N PHE A 23 18.36 24.13 33.14
CA PHE A 23 18.46 23.24 32.00
C PHE A 23 17.88 24.06 30.87
N HIS A 24 18.74 24.49 29.96
CA HIS A 24 18.32 24.77 28.61
C HIS A 24 17.64 23.48 28.15
N GLN A 25 16.32 23.47 28.25
CA GLN A 25 15.47 22.41 27.75
C GLN A 25 15.50 22.59 26.24
N GLU A 26 16.58 22.15 25.60
CA GLU A 26 16.51 21.71 24.22
C GLU A 26 15.40 20.68 24.20
N LYS A 27 14.25 21.09 23.68
CA LYS A 27 13.07 20.24 23.54
C LYS A 27 13.51 19.10 22.63
N GLU A 28 13.91 17.97 23.21
CA GLU A 28 14.23 16.76 22.44
C GLU A 28 13.00 16.47 21.58
N LEU A 29 13.17 16.69 20.29
CA LEU A 29 12.13 16.49 19.29
C LEU A 29 11.70 15.01 19.37
N SER A 30 10.40 14.75 19.34
CA SER A 30 9.92 13.36 19.37
C SER A 30 10.52 12.58 18.19
N PHE A 31 10.65 11.26 18.32
CA PHE A 31 11.21 10.44 17.24
C PHE A 31 10.45 10.63 15.92
N GLU A 32 9.12 10.70 15.98
CA GLU A 32 8.25 10.97 14.83
C GLU A 32 8.46 12.37 14.26
N GLU A 33 8.60 13.39 15.11
CA GLU A 33 8.88 14.77 14.66
C GLU A 33 10.25 14.84 13.98
N LYS A 34 11.27 14.15 14.52
CA LYS A 34 12.60 14.08 13.91
C LYS A 34 12.56 13.36 12.57
N GLN A 35 11.79 12.28 12.47
CA GLN A 35 11.59 11.54 11.23
C GLN A 35 10.91 12.42 10.17
N ASN A 36 9.85 13.12 10.55
CA ASN A 36 9.14 14.02 9.64
C ASN A 36 10.03 15.18 9.19
N GLN A 37 10.75 15.83 10.11
CA GLN A 37 11.68 16.91 9.77
C GLN A 37 12.77 16.43 8.79
N THR A 38 13.33 15.26 9.05
CA THR A 38 14.34 14.67 8.17
C THR A 38 13.78 14.37 6.77
N LEU A 39 12.54 13.90 6.69
CA LEU A 39 11.86 13.67 5.42
C LEU A 39 11.66 14.98 4.64
N VAL A 40 11.20 16.03 5.32
CA VAL A 40 11.02 17.37 4.72
C VAL A 40 12.33 17.87 4.12
N ASP A 41 13.44 17.74 4.84
CA ASP A 41 14.76 18.18 4.38
C ASP A 41 15.24 17.39 3.15
N ILE A 42 15.07 16.06 3.18
CA ILE A 42 15.41 15.17 2.05
C ILE A 42 14.52 15.49 0.84
N GLY A 43 13.21 15.62 1.05
CA GLY A 43 12.22 15.95 0.03
C GLY A 43 12.53 17.26 -0.68
N TYR A 44 12.83 18.29 0.10
CA TYR A 44 13.27 19.59 -0.41
C TYR A 44 14.53 19.46 -1.27
N LYS A 45 15.54 18.72 -0.81
CA LYS A 45 16.81 18.53 -1.54
C LYS A 45 16.60 17.80 -2.87
N LEU A 46 15.81 16.73 -2.87
CA LEU A 46 15.49 15.96 -4.09
C LEU A 46 14.71 16.81 -5.10
N LYS A 47 13.67 17.53 -4.62
CA LYS A 47 12.87 18.43 -5.46
C LYS A 47 13.73 19.52 -6.10
N ARG A 48 14.57 20.19 -5.33
CA ARG A 48 15.47 21.23 -5.83
C ARG A 48 16.45 20.70 -6.87
N PHE A 49 17.02 19.51 -6.62
CA PHE A 49 17.90 18.88 -7.59
C PHE A 49 17.17 18.57 -8.90
N ARG A 50 15.98 17.95 -8.81
CA ARG A 50 15.14 17.64 -9.97
C ARG A 50 14.79 18.90 -10.78
N GLU A 51 14.33 19.96 -10.10
CA GLU A 51 13.96 21.24 -10.73
C GLU A 51 15.16 21.93 -11.37
N LYS A 52 16.33 21.92 -10.71
CA LYS A 52 17.58 22.49 -11.25
C LYS A 52 17.99 21.81 -12.57
N HIS A 53 17.74 20.51 -12.69
CA HIS A 53 18.00 19.74 -13.90
C HIS A 53 16.82 19.74 -14.89
N SER A 54 15.76 20.52 -14.65
CA SER A 54 14.56 20.60 -15.48
C SER A 54 13.88 19.24 -15.74
N ILE A 55 13.95 18.34 -14.77
CA ILE A 55 13.35 17.01 -14.85
C ILE A 55 11.92 17.09 -14.30
N CYS A 56 10.93 16.59 -15.03
CA CYS A 56 9.56 16.48 -14.52
C CYS A 56 9.42 15.30 -13.55
N LEU A 57 8.49 15.40 -12.59
CA LEU A 57 8.28 14.36 -11.58
C LEU A 57 7.79 13.06 -12.22
N GLU A 58 7.03 13.17 -13.30
CA GLU A 58 6.53 12.07 -14.13
C GLU A 58 7.68 11.24 -14.71
N ARG A 59 8.76 11.89 -15.16
CA ARG A 59 9.94 11.19 -15.68
C ARG A 59 10.61 10.36 -14.59
N VAL A 60 10.73 10.91 -13.38
CA VAL A 60 11.28 10.18 -12.23
C VAL A 60 10.43 8.96 -11.94
N ALA A 61 9.09 9.13 -11.89
CA ALA A 61 8.15 8.04 -11.63
C ALA A 61 8.35 6.85 -12.57
N ILE A 62 8.56 7.12 -13.86
CA ILE A 62 8.80 6.10 -14.88
C ILE A 62 10.15 5.41 -14.68
N VAL A 63 11.21 6.19 -14.49
CA VAL A 63 12.58 5.64 -14.37
C VAL A 63 12.72 4.80 -13.12
N THR A 64 12.13 5.23 -11.99
CA THR A 64 12.23 4.52 -10.72
C THR A 64 11.14 3.46 -10.54
N MET A 65 10.11 3.45 -11.40
CA MET A 65 8.88 2.68 -11.24
C MET A 65 8.21 2.93 -9.87
N ILE A 66 8.28 4.16 -9.37
CA ILE A 66 7.64 4.58 -8.12
C ILE A 66 6.40 5.39 -8.50
N ARG A 67 5.25 5.08 -7.87
CA ARG A 67 4.02 5.82 -8.13
C ARG A 67 4.23 7.31 -7.87
N ILE A 68 3.73 8.15 -8.79
CA ILE A 68 3.94 9.60 -8.75
C ILE A 68 3.45 10.23 -7.45
N ASN A 69 2.37 9.72 -6.85
CA ASN A 69 1.84 10.20 -5.58
C ASN A 69 2.81 10.00 -4.41
N LEU A 70 3.59 8.91 -4.43
CA LEU A 70 4.60 8.65 -3.41
C LEU A 70 5.81 9.57 -3.60
N LEU A 71 6.26 9.78 -4.83
CA LEU A 71 7.33 10.74 -5.12
C LEU A 71 6.93 12.16 -4.72
N LYS A 72 5.70 12.55 -5.01
CA LYS A 72 5.13 13.83 -4.57
C LYS A 72 5.10 13.92 -3.04
N ALA A 73 4.64 12.88 -2.35
CA ALA A 73 4.64 12.86 -0.89
C ALA A 73 6.06 12.96 -0.29
N ILE A 74 7.06 12.34 -0.92
CA ILE A 74 8.48 12.51 -0.54
C ILE A 74 8.92 13.97 -0.72
N GLU A 75 8.64 14.59 -1.88
CA GLU A 75 9.02 15.99 -2.14
C GLU A 75 8.31 17.01 -1.23
N GLU A 76 7.07 16.72 -0.86
CA GLU A 76 6.27 17.53 0.05
C GLU A 76 6.61 17.27 1.53
N GLY A 77 7.40 16.23 1.83
CA GLY A 77 7.69 15.81 3.20
C GLY A 77 6.46 15.30 3.95
N ASN A 78 5.46 14.77 3.25
CA ASN A 78 4.21 14.30 3.84
C ASN A 78 4.34 12.82 4.26
N LEU A 79 4.71 12.59 5.52
CA LEU A 79 4.89 11.25 6.09
C LEU A 79 3.59 10.43 6.11
N GLU A 80 2.43 11.06 6.31
CA GLU A 80 1.12 10.37 6.43
C GLU A 80 0.70 9.66 5.13
N LYS A 81 1.13 10.17 3.98
CA LYS A 81 0.82 9.59 2.65
C LYS A 81 1.83 8.52 2.23
N LEU A 82 2.84 8.26 3.05
CA LEU A 82 3.91 7.31 2.74
C LEU A 82 3.69 5.97 3.46
N PRO A 83 4.30 4.88 2.97
CA PRO A 83 4.26 3.58 3.64
C PRO A 83 5.14 3.58 4.90
N GLU A 84 5.31 2.41 5.52
CA GLU A 84 6.18 2.26 6.69
C GLU A 84 7.61 2.82 6.48
N PRO A 85 8.25 3.40 7.51
CA PRO A 85 9.56 4.04 7.43
C PRO A 85 10.68 3.26 6.73
N VAL A 86 10.70 1.94 6.90
CA VAL A 86 11.68 1.06 6.25
C VAL A 86 11.54 1.08 4.72
N TYR A 87 10.31 1.16 4.21
CA TYR A 87 10.07 1.30 2.78
C TYR A 87 10.42 2.70 2.29
N ILE A 88 10.17 3.73 3.11
CA ILE A 88 10.52 5.13 2.78
C ILE A 88 12.02 5.26 2.48
N GLN A 89 12.91 4.64 3.28
CA GLN A 89 14.35 4.60 2.98
C GLN A 89 14.64 4.04 1.57
N GLY A 90 13.98 2.95 1.20
CA GLY A 90 14.14 2.33 -0.11
C GLY A 90 13.60 3.19 -1.26
N LEU A 91 12.56 3.99 -1.01
CA LEU A 91 12.03 4.95 -1.98
C LEU A 91 12.97 6.15 -2.16
N ILE A 92 13.47 6.71 -1.05
CA ILE A 92 14.46 7.80 -1.05
C ILE A 92 15.71 7.37 -1.81
N LYS A 93 16.24 6.17 -1.52
CA LYS A 93 17.40 5.61 -2.21
C LYS A 93 17.17 5.56 -3.73
N ARG A 94 16.08 4.93 -4.17
CA ARG A 94 15.76 4.80 -5.60
C ARG A 94 15.58 6.14 -6.30
N TYR A 95 14.93 7.11 -5.65
CA TYR A 95 14.78 8.44 -6.21
C TYR A 95 16.16 9.11 -6.37
N ALA A 96 16.95 9.16 -5.30
CA ALA A 96 18.28 9.75 -5.34
C ALA A 96 19.20 9.09 -6.40
N ASP A 97 19.23 7.76 -6.46
CA ASP A 97 20.02 7.01 -7.44
C ASP A 97 19.60 7.35 -8.88
N ALA A 98 18.29 7.47 -9.16
CA ALA A 98 17.79 7.88 -10.48
C ALA A 98 18.15 9.32 -10.86
N MET A 99 18.45 10.16 -9.88
CA MET A 99 18.95 11.54 -10.08
C MET A 99 20.47 11.63 -10.11
N GLY A 100 21.19 10.50 -10.02
CA GLY A 100 22.65 10.49 -9.98
C GLY A 100 23.23 11.02 -8.66
N LEU A 101 22.42 11.09 -7.61
CA LEU A 101 22.86 11.38 -6.25
C LEU A 101 23.27 10.08 -5.56
N ASN A 102 24.03 10.19 -4.46
CA ASN A 102 24.30 9.04 -3.60
C ASN A 102 23.05 8.69 -2.78
N GLY A 103 22.23 7.76 -3.28
CA GLY A 103 20.99 7.37 -2.63
C GLY A 103 21.17 6.61 -1.32
N GLU A 104 22.27 5.88 -1.16
CA GLU A 104 22.60 5.22 0.09
C GLU A 104 22.82 6.24 1.22
N GLN A 105 23.57 7.31 0.96
CA GLN A 105 23.78 8.38 1.93
C GLN A 105 22.45 9.05 2.33
N LEU A 106 21.61 9.40 1.36
CA LEU A 106 20.32 10.05 1.63
C LEU A 106 19.35 9.15 2.39
N ALA A 107 19.30 7.85 2.05
CA ALA A 107 18.44 6.91 2.74
C ALA A 107 18.87 6.67 4.20
N ASN A 108 20.18 6.63 4.46
CA ASN A 108 20.72 6.45 5.81
C ASN A 108 20.47 7.65 6.73
N LEU A 109 20.22 8.84 6.17
CA LEU A 109 19.82 10.00 6.97
C LEU A 109 18.43 9.84 7.56
N PHE A 110 17.51 9.18 6.83
CA PHE A 110 16.14 9.00 7.28
C PHE A 110 16.08 7.97 8.42
N PRO A 111 15.63 8.36 9.63
CA PRO A 111 15.64 7.47 10.79
C PRO A 111 14.55 6.40 10.64
N THR A 112 14.92 5.14 10.88
CA THR A 112 13.95 4.04 11.06
C THR A 112 14.21 3.36 12.39
N GLU A 113 13.16 2.78 12.97
CA GLU A 113 13.20 2.12 14.28
C GLU A 113 14.27 1.01 14.36
N LYS A 114 14.63 0.39 13.22
CA LYS A 114 15.62 -0.69 13.16
C LYS A 114 17.07 -0.22 12.92
N THR A 115 17.30 1.05 12.59
CA THR A 115 18.63 1.56 12.20
C THR A 115 19.58 1.78 13.39
N GLN A 116 19.13 1.63 14.65
CA GLN A 116 20.05 1.69 15.80
C GLN A 116 21.00 0.47 15.92
N GLU A 117 20.80 -0.61 15.15
CA GLU A 117 21.65 -1.81 15.24
C GLU A 117 22.64 -2.03 14.08
N THR A 118 22.50 -1.31 12.96
CA THR A 118 23.33 -1.59 11.76
C THR A 118 24.71 -0.95 11.77
N SER A 119 24.96 0.04 12.64
CA SER A 119 26.30 0.64 12.79
C SER A 119 27.25 -0.16 13.73
N LYS A 120 26.78 -1.24 14.36
CA LYS A 120 27.59 -2.12 15.23
C LYS A 120 27.79 -3.54 14.67
N LYS A 121 27.66 -3.76 13.36
CA LYS A 121 27.98 -5.08 12.76
C LYS A 121 29.46 -5.19 12.38
N SER A 122 30.31 -5.40 13.38
CA SER A 122 31.69 -5.89 13.18
C SER A 122 32.24 -6.74 14.34
N LEU A 123 31.41 -7.32 15.23
CA LEU A 123 31.95 -8.06 16.39
C LEU A 123 31.31 -9.40 16.74
N LEU A 124 30.37 -9.94 15.95
CA LEU A 124 29.87 -11.31 16.19
C LEU A 124 29.83 -12.12 14.89
N ASN A 125 31.00 -12.66 14.54
CA ASN A 125 31.12 -13.85 13.72
C ASN A 125 30.57 -15.05 14.51
N LEU A 126 29.26 -15.18 14.59
CA LEU A 126 28.67 -16.51 14.79
C LEU A 126 28.44 -17.10 13.42
N SER A 127 29.25 -18.12 13.08
CA SER A 127 28.95 -19.03 11.98
C SER A 127 27.63 -19.71 12.28
N ILE A 128 26.53 -19.12 11.81
CA ILE A 128 25.25 -19.81 11.72
C ILE A 128 25.47 -20.90 10.67
N PRO A 129 25.46 -22.20 11.04
CA PRO A 129 25.64 -23.25 10.04
C PRO A 129 24.52 -23.11 9.02
N GLN A 130 24.87 -23.06 7.73
CA GLN A 130 23.88 -23.02 6.66
C GLN A 130 23.07 -24.33 6.69
N LEU A 131 21.91 -24.32 7.36
CA LEU A 131 20.99 -25.45 7.32
C LEU A 131 20.51 -25.60 5.87
N ARG A 132 21.10 -26.57 5.16
CA ARG A 132 20.68 -26.93 3.80
C ARG A 132 19.23 -27.40 3.81
N PRO A 133 18.45 -27.18 2.73
CA PRO A 133 17.03 -27.52 2.65
C PRO A 133 16.69 -28.95 3.12
N HIS A 134 17.59 -29.90 2.88
CA HIS A 134 17.43 -31.30 3.27
C HIS A 134 17.27 -31.51 4.78
N HIS A 135 17.96 -30.74 5.65
CA HIS A 135 17.81 -30.90 7.11
C HIS A 135 16.39 -30.55 7.58
N LEU A 136 15.75 -29.59 6.91
CA LEU A 136 14.37 -29.21 7.19
C LEU A 136 13.39 -30.33 6.76
N TYR A 137 13.65 -30.98 5.62
CA TYR A 137 12.86 -32.14 5.18
C TYR A 137 13.03 -33.36 6.09
N PHE A 138 14.25 -33.65 6.57
CA PHE A 138 14.49 -34.73 7.55
C PHE A 138 13.80 -34.44 8.88
N LEU A 139 13.86 -33.20 9.36
CA LEU A 139 13.13 -32.79 10.56
C LEU A 139 11.62 -32.96 10.38
N TYR A 140 11.06 -32.50 9.27
CA TYR A 140 9.64 -32.67 8.95
C TYR A 140 9.24 -34.16 8.89
N LEU A 141 10.02 -35.00 8.21
CA LEU A 141 9.78 -36.45 8.15
C LEU A 141 9.83 -37.09 9.54
N SER A 142 10.77 -36.67 10.39
CA SER A 142 10.87 -37.17 11.77
C SER A 142 9.64 -36.82 12.61
N ILE A 143 9.10 -35.60 12.46
CA ILE A 143 7.89 -35.15 13.13
C ILE A 143 6.67 -35.96 12.67
N VAL A 144 6.55 -36.20 11.36
CA VAL A 144 5.46 -37.02 10.80
C VAL A 144 5.54 -38.45 11.31
N LEU A 145 6.71 -39.10 11.26
CA LEU A 145 6.88 -40.47 11.76
C LEU A 145 6.60 -40.60 13.27
N LEU A 146 7.00 -39.60 14.05
CA LEU A 146 6.71 -39.54 15.49
C LEU A 146 5.20 -39.41 15.72
N SER A 147 4.50 -38.55 14.98
CA SER A 147 3.05 -38.37 15.11
C SER A 147 2.28 -39.66 14.77
N VAL A 148 2.64 -40.33 13.68
CA VAL A 148 2.02 -41.59 13.24
C VAL A 148 2.29 -42.72 14.25
N SER A 149 3.45 -42.71 14.91
CA SER A 149 3.80 -43.72 15.92
C SER A 149 3.18 -43.45 17.29
N LEU A 150 2.87 -42.19 17.63
CA LEU A 150 2.35 -41.79 18.94
C LEU A 150 0.81 -41.81 18.99
N LEU A 151 0.14 -41.39 17.92
CA LEU A 151 -1.33 -41.32 17.84
C LEU A 151 -2.03 -42.67 18.16
N PRO A 152 -1.58 -43.84 17.65
CA PRO A 152 -2.19 -45.12 17.96
C PRO A 152 -1.99 -45.54 19.43
N ARG A 153 -0.85 -45.18 20.03
CA ARG A 153 -0.57 -45.47 21.44
C ARG A 153 -1.44 -44.64 22.38
N LEU A 154 -1.65 -43.37 22.05
CA LEU A 154 -2.57 -42.51 22.79
C LEU A 154 -4.02 -42.98 22.63
N MET A 155 -4.46 -43.31 21.41
CA MET A 155 -5.82 -43.85 21.20
C MET A 155 -6.04 -45.18 21.93
N SER A 156 -5.09 -46.13 21.85
CA SER A 156 -5.18 -47.38 22.61
C SER A 156 -5.28 -47.16 24.12
N SER A 157 -4.56 -46.16 24.65
CA SER A 157 -4.66 -45.75 26.06
C SER A 157 -6.05 -45.24 26.44
N TYR A 158 -6.72 -44.47 25.58
CA TYR A 158 -8.10 -44.02 25.82
C TYR A 158 -9.13 -45.15 25.67
N TYR A 159 -8.96 -46.05 24.69
CA TYR A 159 -9.86 -47.18 24.47
C TYR A 159 -9.87 -48.19 25.64
N ILE A 160 -8.73 -48.38 26.32
CA ILE A 160 -8.63 -49.26 27.50
C ILE A 160 -9.30 -48.65 28.74
N LEU A 161 -9.36 -47.32 28.85
CA LEU A 161 -10.02 -46.62 29.96
C LEU A 161 -11.53 -46.43 29.76
N GLY A 162 -12.01 -46.38 28.51
CA GLY A 162 -13.42 -46.24 28.17
C GLY A 162 -14.26 -47.53 28.23
N LYS A 163 -13.64 -48.71 28.22
CA LYS A 163 -14.37 -50.00 28.19
C LYS A 163 -14.83 -50.52 29.57
N LYS A 164 -14.59 -49.79 30.66
CA LYS A 164 -14.99 -50.19 32.02
C LYS A 164 -16.32 -49.55 32.50
N SER A 165 -16.99 -48.73 31.69
CA SER A 165 -18.24 -48.05 32.07
C SER A 165 -19.51 -48.50 31.32
N GLU A 166 -19.43 -49.45 30.39
CA GLU A 166 -20.60 -49.88 29.58
C GLU A 166 -21.43 -51.05 30.15
N ILE A 167 -21.05 -51.67 31.27
CA ILE A 167 -21.90 -52.73 31.88
C ILE A 167 -23.04 -52.12 32.74
N ASN A 168 -22.93 -50.87 33.18
CA ASN A 168 -23.87 -50.30 34.18
C ASN A 168 -25.05 -49.49 33.61
N ASN A 169 -25.07 -49.15 32.31
CA ASN A 169 -26.10 -48.26 31.73
C ASN A 169 -27.13 -48.92 30.80
N TYR A 170 -27.04 -50.22 30.51
CA TYR A 170 -28.05 -50.93 29.71
C TYR A 170 -29.35 -51.30 30.46
N ARG A 171 -29.54 -50.83 31.71
CA ARG A 171 -30.73 -51.09 32.52
C ARG A 171 -31.72 -49.90 32.61
N LYS A 172 -31.42 -48.71 32.06
CA LYS A 172 -32.19 -47.49 32.41
C LYS A 172 -33.01 -46.79 31.31
N GLU A 173 -33.06 -47.28 30.07
CA GLU A 173 -33.78 -46.57 28.98
C GLU A 173 -34.88 -47.39 28.26
N LYS A 174 -35.44 -48.44 28.89
CA LYS A 174 -36.60 -49.18 28.34
C LYS A 174 -37.97 -48.62 28.75
N ASN A 175 -38.05 -47.47 29.42
CA ASN A 175 -39.31 -46.94 30.00
C ASN A 175 -39.69 -45.54 29.50
N GLN A 176 -39.52 -45.24 28.21
CA GLN A 176 -40.05 -44.00 27.64
C GLN A 176 -40.41 -44.13 26.15
N SER A 177 -41.21 -45.15 25.86
CA SER A 177 -41.92 -45.29 24.60
C SER A 177 -43.40 -45.43 24.93
N ASP A 178 -44.02 -44.33 25.33
CA ASP A 178 -45.47 -44.09 25.30
C ASP A 178 -45.72 -42.59 25.53
N LEU A 179 -46.59 -42.00 24.70
CA LEU A 179 -47.16 -40.62 24.70
C LEU A 179 -46.78 -39.69 23.52
N ALA A 180 -47.53 -39.87 22.41
CA ALA A 180 -48.30 -38.88 21.62
C ALA A 180 -47.57 -37.64 21.06
N GLN A 181 -47.41 -37.42 19.74
CA GLN A 181 -48.38 -37.24 18.64
C GLN A 181 -49.40 -36.09 18.81
N ALA A 182 -49.11 -34.94 18.17
CA ALA A 182 -49.99 -33.95 17.52
C ALA A 182 -49.10 -32.75 17.11
N SER A 183 -49.23 -32.01 16.01
CA SER A 183 -50.18 -31.92 14.89
C SER A 183 -49.56 -31.09 13.75
N SER A 184 -50.06 -31.28 12.52
CA SER A 184 -49.70 -30.61 11.27
C SER A 184 -50.13 -29.13 11.19
N GLY A 185 -49.44 -28.35 10.36
CA GLY A 185 -49.95 -27.09 9.80
C GLY A 185 -49.10 -26.58 8.63
N ASN A 186 -49.59 -26.77 7.41
CA ASN A 186 -49.01 -26.26 6.16
C ASN A 186 -50.10 -25.45 5.45
N ILE A 187 -49.90 -24.16 5.19
CA ILE A 187 -50.77 -23.34 4.34
C ILE A 187 -49.89 -22.56 3.35
N LYS A 188 -50.15 -22.83 2.06
CA LYS A 188 -49.73 -22.03 0.91
C LYS A 188 -50.77 -20.94 0.64
N ILE A 189 -50.33 -19.77 0.20
CA ILE A 189 -51.19 -18.76 -0.44
C ILE A 189 -50.58 -18.47 -1.82
N ASP A 190 -51.39 -18.71 -2.85
CA ASP A 190 -51.25 -18.23 -4.22
C ASP A 190 -51.60 -16.74 -4.27
N GLU A 191 -50.89 -15.95 -5.09
CA GLU A 191 -51.55 -14.91 -5.88
C GLU A 191 -50.74 -14.57 -7.14
N LYS A 192 -51.49 -14.31 -8.20
CA LYS A 192 -51.10 -14.28 -9.62
C LYS A 192 -51.49 -12.91 -10.17
N SER A 193 -50.74 -12.46 -11.18
CA SER A 193 -51.12 -11.42 -12.18
C SER A 193 -50.89 -9.97 -11.72
N THR A 194 -50.56 -8.96 -12.53
CA THR A 194 -50.21 -8.77 -13.95
C THR A 194 -50.14 -7.24 -14.10
N ASP A 195 -49.13 -6.67 -14.78
CA ASP A 195 -49.31 -5.87 -16.00
C ASP A 195 -48.15 -4.94 -16.36
N GLN A 196 -48.00 -4.86 -17.67
CA GLN A 196 -47.09 -4.03 -18.44
C GLN A 196 -47.61 -2.59 -18.51
N ILE A 197 -46.71 -1.63 -18.50
CA ILE A 197 -46.94 -0.34 -19.18
C ILE A 197 -45.74 -0.06 -20.07
N THR A 198 -46.02 -0.02 -21.37
CA THR A 198 -45.18 0.61 -22.39
C THR A 198 -45.58 2.08 -22.48
N THR A 199 -44.64 3.01 -22.40
CA THR A 199 -44.72 4.24 -23.21
C THR A 199 -43.34 4.79 -23.48
N ALA A 200 -43.05 4.96 -24.76
CA ALA A 200 -41.88 5.62 -25.29
C ALA A 200 -42.02 7.15 -25.21
N LYS A 201 -40.84 7.81 -25.21
CA LYS A 201 -40.50 9.01 -26.00
C LYS A 201 -40.59 10.40 -25.32
N LEU A 202 -39.48 11.13 -25.53
CA LEU A 202 -39.11 12.52 -25.22
C LEU A 202 -38.67 12.71 -23.77
N GLU A 203 -37.42 13.11 -23.50
CA GLU A 203 -36.87 14.41 -23.90
C GLU A 203 -35.44 14.37 -24.49
N LYS A 204 -35.26 15.14 -25.57
CA LYS A 204 -33.96 15.55 -26.13
C LYS A 204 -33.44 16.75 -25.32
N GLN A 205 -32.12 16.84 -25.18
CA GLN A 205 -31.25 18.01 -25.48
C GLN A 205 -30.09 18.15 -24.49
N ASN A 206 -28.92 17.62 -24.85
CA ASN A 206 -27.66 18.39 -24.84
C ASN A 206 -26.57 17.61 -25.59
N LYS A 207 -26.41 17.87 -26.90
CA LYS A 207 -25.32 17.28 -27.68
C LYS A 207 -24.06 18.11 -27.45
N LYS A 208 -23.48 18.02 -26.25
CA LYS A 208 -22.08 18.42 -26.01
C LYS A 208 -21.24 17.37 -26.74
N GLN A 209 -20.47 17.79 -27.73
CA GLN A 209 -19.75 16.92 -28.67
C GLN A 209 -18.73 16.06 -27.90
N SER A 210 -19.09 14.82 -27.57
CA SER A 210 -18.20 13.90 -26.84
C SER A 210 -17.21 13.27 -27.81
N LEU A 211 -15.94 13.28 -27.41
CA LEU A 211 -14.82 12.70 -28.10
C LEU A 211 -14.64 11.26 -27.60
N ALA A 212 -14.89 10.27 -28.45
CA ALA A 212 -14.58 8.86 -28.17
C ALA A 212 -13.20 8.50 -28.75
N VAL A 213 -12.28 8.03 -27.92
CA VAL A 213 -10.94 7.57 -28.33
C VAL A 213 -10.85 6.08 -28.03
N SER A 214 -10.77 5.27 -29.08
CA SER A 214 -10.43 3.85 -28.96
C SER A 214 -8.91 3.67 -28.96
N VAL A 215 -8.44 2.67 -28.23
CA VAL A 215 -7.02 2.32 -28.13
C VAL A 215 -6.89 0.82 -28.24
N ILE A 216 -5.96 0.39 -29.11
CA ILE A 216 -5.61 -1.01 -29.34
C ILE A 216 -4.16 -1.20 -28.89
N VAL A 217 -3.92 -2.25 -28.11
CA VAL A 217 -2.62 -2.49 -27.48
C VAL A 217 -1.91 -3.62 -28.21
N LYS A 218 -0.84 -3.30 -28.92
CA LYS A 218 0.02 -4.23 -29.66
C LYS A 218 1.09 -4.86 -28.77
N GLU A 219 1.56 -4.14 -27.76
CA GLU A 219 2.53 -4.60 -26.76
C GLU A 219 2.15 -4.03 -25.40
N ASP A 220 2.53 -4.72 -24.32
CA ASP A 220 2.26 -4.25 -22.96
C ASP A 220 2.74 -2.81 -22.75
N SER A 221 1.85 -1.97 -22.23
CA SER A 221 2.15 -0.57 -21.96
C SER A 221 1.44 -0.12 -20.71
N TRP A 222 2.20 0.46 -19.78
CA TRP A 222 1.63 1.28 -18.73
C TRP A 222 0.99 2.53 -19.32
N VAL A 223 -0.23 2.85 -18.90
CA VAL A 223 -0.96 4.03 -19.36
C VAL A 223 -1.61 4.78 -18.21
N SER A 224 -1.71 6.09 -18.35
CA SER A 224 -2.52 6.96 -17.49
C SER A 224 -3.43 7.81 -18.36
N ILE A 225 -4.73 7.80 -18.06
CA ILE A 225 -5.76 8.45 -18.86
C ILE A 225 -6.50 9.41 -17.97
N LYS A 226 -6.49 10.69 -18.35
CA LYS A 226 -7.26 11.74 -17.68
C LYS A 226 -8.37 12.21 -18.60
N ILE A 227 -9.60 12.15 -18.11
CA ILE A 227 -10.80 12.66 -18.78
C ILE A 227 -11.18 13.95 -18.08
N ASP A 228 -11.20 15.06 -18.83
CA ASP A 228 -11.63 16.37 -18.33
C ASP A 228 -10.92 16.75 -17.00
N GLY A 229 -9.62 16.44 -16.93
CA GLY A 229 -8.73 16.74 -15.79
C GLY A 229 -8.69 15.70 -14.66
N LYS A 230 -9.60 14.71 -14.64
CA LYS A 230 -9.63 13.65 -13.62
C LYS A 230 -9.04 12.34 -14.15
N ILE A 231 -8.25 11.66 -13.32
CA ILE A 231 -7.69 10.34 -13.67
C ILE A 231 -8.86 9.35 -13.77
N ALA A 232 -9.11 8.85 -14.98
CA ALA A 232 -10.13 7.85 -15.27
C ALA A 232 -9.57 6.43 -15.27
N PHE A 233 -8.29 6.28 -15.60
CA PHE A 233 -7.61 4.99 -15.60
C PHE A 233 -6.10 5.17 -15.38
N GLU A 234 -5.50 4.27 -14.60
CA GLU A 234 -4.05 4.19 -14.40
C GLU A 234 -3.65 2.72 -14.21
N GLY A 235 -2.80 2.20 -15.08
CA GLY A 235 -2.39 0.78 -15.03
C GLY A 235 -1.76 0.28 -16.31
N THR A 236 -1.32 -0.98 -16.30
CA THR A 236 -0.77 -1.64 -17.49
C THR A 236 -1.90 -2.22 -18.34
N LEU A 237 -1.96 -1.81 -19.60
CA LEU A 237 -2.76 -2.52 -20.59
C LEU A 237 -1.91 -3.62 -21.23
N VAL A 238 -2.49 -4.81 -21.32
CA VAL A 238 -1.85 -6.00 -21.87
C VAL A 238 -2.08 -6.06 -23.38
N GLN A 239 -1.14 -6.63 -24.13
CA GLN A 239 -1.28 -6.91 -25.56
C GLN A 239 -2.65 -7.57 -25.90
N GLY A 240 -3.25 -7.14 -27.00
CA GLY A 240 -4.57 -7.58 -27.45
C GLY A 240 -5.74 -6.84 -26.80
N THR A 241 -5.48 -6.02 -25.77
CA THR A 241 -6.53 -5.20 -25.14
C THR A 241 -7.01 -4.11 -26.09
N GLN A 242 -8.33 -3.98 -26.23
CA GLN A 242 -8.98 -2.82 -26.85
C GLN A 242 -9.89 -2.14 -25.85
N LYS A 243 -9.75 -0.83 -25.69
CA LYS A 243 -10.60 -0.02 -24.80
C LYS A 243 -10.94 1.32 -25.45
N THR A 244 -12.11 1.85 -25.13
CA THR A 244 -12.57 3.15 -25.60
C THR A 244 -12.91 4.02 -24.41
N TRP A 245 -12.52 5.28 -24.49
CA TRP A 245 -12.85 6.30 -23.49
C TRP A 245 -13.54 7.48 -24.15
N GLU A 246 -14.51 8.06 -23.46
CA GLU A 246 -15.25 9.22 -23.93
C GLU A 246 -14.94 10.43 -23.04
N ALA A 247 -14.61 11.57 -23.66
CA ALA A 247 -14.34 12.83 -22.98
C ALA A 247 -15.15 13.97 -23.58
N GLN A 248 -15.47 15.00 -22.78
CA GLN A 248 -16.31 16.11 -23.23
C GLN A 248 -15.48 17.31 -23.69
N GLU A 249 -14.29 17.51 -23.11
CA GLU A 249 -13.44 18.66 -23.35
C GLU A 249 -12.03 18.23 -23.76
N GLN A 250 -11.43 17.32 -23.00
CA GLN A 250 -10.12 16.79 -23.33
C GLN A 250 -9.87 15.39 -22.75
N LEU A 251 -9.17 14.57 -23.52
CA LEU A 251 -8.62 13.31 -23.07
C LEU A 251 -7.10 13.41 -23.13
N VAL A 252 -6.45 13.32 -21.97
CA VAL A 252 -4.98 13.24 -21.89
C VAL A 252 -4.60 11.78 -21.76
N PHE A 253 -3.88 11.27 -22.75
CA PHE A 253 -3.40 9.90 -22.79
C PHE A 253 -1.89 9.87 -22.63
N PHE A 254 -1.42 9.17 -21.60
CA PHE A 254 -0.01 8.98 -21.34
C PHE A 254 0.35 7.51 -21.49
N ALA A 255 1.41 7.20 -22.24
CA ALA A 255 1.91 5.84 -22.44
C ALA A 255 3.38 5.72 -22.07
N GLY A 256 3.72 4.69 -21.28
CA GLY A 256 5.10 4.32 -20.96
C GLY A 256 5.81 3.55 -22.09
N ASN A 257 5.06 2.81 -22.93
CA ASN A 257 5.54 2.20 -24.16
C ASN A 257 4.62 2.61 -25.33
N ALA A 258 4.80 3.82 -25.84
CA ALA A 258 3.97 4.40 -26.89
C ALA A 258 4.01 3.60 -28.22
N GLY A 259 5.08 2.85 -28.49
CA GLY A 259 5.15 1.92 -29.63
C GLY A 259 4.19 0.74 -29.52
N GLY A 260 3.81 0.34 -28.31
CA GLY A 260 2.80 -0.67 -28.07
C GLY A 260 1.36 -0.18 -28.25
N ILE A 261 1.13 1.12 -28.49
CA ILE A 261 -0.19 1.72 -28.52
C ILE A 261 -0.58 2.14 -29.95
N LEU A 262 -1.73 1.63 -30.40
CA LEU A 262 -2.34 1.97 -31.67
C LEU A 262 -3.68 2.69 -31.43
N ILE A 263 -3.88 3.81 -32.11
CA ILE A 263 -5.11 4.60 -32.03
C ILE A 263 -5.74 4.64 -33.42
N PRO A 264 -6.92 4.02 -33.62
CA PRO A 264 -7.66 4.15 -34.86
C PRO A 264 -8.09 5.62 -35.02
N ILE A 265 -7.78 6.18 -36.17
CA ILE A 265 -8.19 7.53 -36.57
C ILE A 265 -9.31 7.43 -37.61
N ASN A 266 -10.08 8.51 -37.74
CA ASN A 266 -11.09 8.62 -38.80
C ASN A 266 -10.42 8.34 -40.16
N ASN A 267 -11.01 7.45 -40.98
CA ASN A 267 -10.51 6.87 -42.24
C ASN A 267 -9.95 5.43 -42.16
N GLY A 268 -10.16 4.72 -41.06
CA GLY A 268 -9.81 3.28 -40.95
C GLY A 268 -8.31 2.99 -40.85
N GLN A 269 -7.49 4.04 -40.70
CA GLN A 269 -6.06 3.93 -40.44
C GLN A 269 -5.80 3.85 -38.93
N THR A 270 -4.71 3.19 -38.54
CA THR A 270 -4.26 3.17 -37.13
C THR A 270 -2.98 3.98 -37.00
N MET A 271 -2.99 4.97 -36.11
CA MET A 271 -1.81 5.75 -35.75
C MET A 271 -1.09 5.03 -34.61
N GLN A 272 0.19 4.71 -34.81
CA GLN A 272 1.07 4.31 -33.71
C GLN A 272 1.45 5.54 -32.89
N LEU A 273 1.32 5.46 -31.57
CA LEU A 273 1.48 6.64 -30.71
C LEU A 273 2.93 7.13 -30.67
N GLY A 274 3.91 6.22 -30.68
CA GLY A 274 5.35 6.54 -30.69
C GLY A 274 6.20 5.33 -31.08
N LYS A 275 7.49 5.38 -30.79
CA LYS A 275 8.41 4.24 -30.97
C LYS A 275 8.32 3.27 -29.80
N THR A 276 8.76 2.02 -29.99
CA THR A 276 8.85 1.03 -28.91
C THR A 276 9.72 1.54 -27.77
N GLY A 277 9.20 1.46 -26.54
CA GLY A 277 9.82 1.97 -25.32
C GLY A 277 9.80 3.50 -25.17
N GLU A 278 9.27 4.25 -26.15
CA GLU A 278 9.13 5.69 -26.05
C GLU A 278 7.99 6.05 -25.09
N VAL A 279 8.25 6.98 -24.19
CA VAL A 279 7.24 7.55 -23.31
C VAL A 279 6.61 8.74 -24.00
N LYS A 280 5.28 8.77 -24.12
CA LYS A 280 4.59 9.86 -24.82
C LYS A 280 3.28 10.25 -24.16
N GLU A 281 3.03 11.55 -24.15
CA GLU A 281 1.76 12.16 -23.76
C GLU A 281 1.07 12.73 -25.00
N VAL A 282 -0.22 12.43 -25.18
CA VAL A 282 -1.04 12.98 -26.26
C VAL A 282 -2.34 13.52 -25.71
N VAL A 283 -2.70 14.73 -26.16
CA VAL A 283 -3.93 15.39 -25.76
C VAL A 283 -4.90 15.40 -26.94
N PHE A 284 -6.04 14.73 -26.73
CA PHE A 284 -7.13 14.72 -27.68
C PHE A 284 -8.17 15.74 -27.25
N THR A 285 -8.55 16.65 -28.15
CA THR A 285 -9.66 17.58 -27.96
C THR A 285 -10.69 17.37 -29.08
N PRO A 286 -11.99 17.65 -28.87
CA PRO A 286 -13.04 17.48 -29.87
C PRO A 286 -12.78 18.18 -31.22
N THR A 287 -11.92 19.21 -31.23
CA THR A 287 -11.64 20.04 -32.40
C THR A 287 -10.21 19.85 -32.95
N ASN A 288 -9.29 19.22 -32.20
CA ASN A 288 -7.93 18.97 -32.67
C ASN A 288 -7.16 17.92 -31.85
N THR A 289 -6.36 17.09 -32.52
CA THR A 289 -5.38 16.21 -31.84
C THR A 289 -4.06 16.96 -31.74
N LYS A 290 -3.69 17.41 -30.54
CA LYS A 290 -2.37 18.02 -30.29
C LYS A 290 -1.42 16.94 -29.78
N ILE A 291 -0.46 16.57 -30.61
CA ILE A 291 0.60 15.62 -30.25
C ILE A 291 1.77 16.41 -29.67
N SER A 292 1.89 16.43 -28.35
CA SER A 292 3.05 17.01 -27.69
C SER A 292 4.22 16.02 -27.78
N GLN A 293 5.26 16.37 -28.52
CA GLN A 293 6.49 15.58 -28.56
C GLN A 293 7.38 15.98 -27.38
N SER A 294 7.59 15.06 -26.43
CA SER A 294 8.74 15.15 -25.52
C SER A 294 9.99 14.70 -26.30
N SER A 295 10.49 15.57 -27.18
CA SER A 295 11.76 15.35 -27.85
C SER A 295 12.89 15.38 -26.83
N ASN A 296 13.45 14.23 -26.49
CA ASN A 296 14.80 14.17 -25.95
C ASN A 296 15.65 13.27 -26.85
N THR A 297 16.12 13.89 -27.94
CA THR A 297 17.26 13.42 -28.72
C THR A 297 18.48 14.18 -28.21
N LYS A 298 19.51 13.47 -27.75
CA LYS A 298 20.84 13.50 -28.38
C LYS A 298 21.90 12.75 -27.57
N ASN A 299 22.71 12.04 -28.36
CA ASN A 299 24.13 11.69 -28.22
C ASN A 299 24.62 11.04 -26.92
#